data_AF-A0A937U3U6-F1
#
_entry.id   AF-A0A937U3U6-F1
#
_cell.length_a   1.000
_cell.length_b   1.000
_cell.length_c   1.000
_cell.angle_alpha   90.00
_cell.angle_beta   90.00
_cell.angle_gamma   90.00
#
_symmetry.space_group_name_H-M   'P 1'
#
loop_
_entity.id
_entity.type
_entity.pdbx_description
1 polymer ?
#
loop_
_entity_poly.entity_id
_entity_poly.type
_entity_poly.pdbx_seq_one_letter_code
_entity_poly.pdbx_strand_id
1 'polypeptide(L)'
;MDTTNSKKMIDLNPEQQLSELFGSYKAEWLKEKLYDFYAEPAYFPELTTSRPCMLVGGRGTGKTTVLRCLSYEGQYALSGRNPASISEWSYYGMYYRVNTNRVTAFTGPELGETDWIRLFAHYFNLLMCDLILLFLEWYQVVRPGTVNLDDDSLLKIAKSLNLSSVSSIRNLANQIDMLRIEFEAYINNVVDANRPLLSVQGAPIDTLIEAISQLSEFKNKHFFFLLDEYENFLDYQQRVANTLIKHSGQNYSFKIGIRELGWRQRTTLNITEQLISPADYVRINIDEKLSDEEFKKFALAVCNTRISKVQIKDKKVIKDISKSLLHLSENQEAEKLGVQEHVKSLREELEPFISSEQQSIFDKIPLLEAYFFKILGFRKKSIN
;
A
#
# COMPACT_ATOMS: atom_id res chain seq x y z
N MET A 1 -20.71 15.98 -5.22
CA MET A 1 -21.77 15.45 -4.34
C MET A 1 -21.48 15.77 -2.86
N ASP A 2 -21.05 17.00 -2.52
CA ASP A 2 -20.48 17.31 -1.19
C ASP A 2 -21.41 17.98 -0.17
N THR A 3 -22.66 18.30 -0.52
CA THR A 3 -23.55 19.10 0.34
C THR A 3 -24.17 18.32 1.51
N THR A 4 -24.28 16.99 1.40
CA THR A 4 -24.93 16.15 2.42
C THR A 4 -23.99 15.82 3.60
N ASN A 5 -22.67 15.77 3.35
CA ASN A 5 -21.68 15.38 4.36
C ASN A 5 -21.08 16.56 5.12
N SER A 6 -20.97 17.75 4.53
CA SER A 6 -20.56 18.94 5.29
C SER A 6 -21.56 19.21 6.43
N LYS A 7 -22.87 19.04 6.17
CA LYS A 7 -23.92 19.10 7.20
C LYS A 7 -23.71 18.08 8.32
N LYS A 8 -23.28 16.85 7.99
CA LYS A 8 -23.13 15.76 8.95
C LYS A 8 -21.95 15.95 9.91
N MET A 9 -20.83 16.53 9.45
CA MET A 9 -19.71 16.88 10.33
C MET A 9 -20.04 18.07 11.23
N ILE A 10 -20.75 19.09 10.73
CA ILE A 10 -21.13 20.29 11.49
C ILE A 10 -21.97 19.98 12.74
N ASP A 11 -22.71 18.87 12.73
CA ASP A 11 -23.56 18.44 13.85
C ASP A 11 -22.82 17.60 14.91
N LEU A 12 -21.59 17.14 14.63
CA LEU A 12 -20.74 16.44 15.62
C LEU A 12 -20.06 17.44 16.55
N ASN A 13 -19.88 17.05 17.82
CA ASN A 13 -19.07 17.86 18.72
C ASN A 13 -17.58 17.82 18.31
N PRO A 14 -16.74 18.79 18.72
CA PRO A 14 -15.35 18.87 18.26
C PRO A 14 -14.51 17.63 18.59
N GLU A 15 -14.78 16.97 19.71
CA GLU A 15 -14.06 15.76 20.14
C GLU A 15 -14.38 14.56 19.23
N GLN A 16 -15.64 14.39 18.86
CA GLN A 16 -16.08 13.38 17.90
C GLN A 16 -15.50 13.63 16.51
N GLN A 17 -15.48 14.89 16.04
CA GLN A 17 -14.83 15.23 14.77
C GLN A 17 -13.33 14.90 14.76
N LEU A 18 -12.62 15.25 15.84
CA LEU A 18 -11.20 14.94 15.98
C LEU A 18 -10.96 13.43 16.06
N SER A 19 -11.80 12.70 16.80
CA SER A 19 -11.76 11.24 16.89
C SER A 19 -11.97 10.59 15.51
N GLU A 20 -12.89 11.10 14.69
CA GLU A 20 -13.05 10.60 13.31
C GLU A 20 -11.83 10.89 12.42
N LEU A 21 -11.27 12.11 12.51
CA LEU A 21 -10.15 12.55 11.67
C LEU A 21 -8.82 11.90 12.03
N PHE A 22 -8.59 11.62 13.31
CA PHE A 22 -7.35 11.02 13.82
C PHE A 22 -7.47 9.53 14.13
N GLY A 23 -8.66 9.06 14.50
CA GLY A 23 -8.95 7.67 14.86
C GLY A 23 -9.35 6.77 13.68
N SER A 24 -9.43 7.29 12.45
CA SER A 24 -9.55 6.44 11.27
C SER A 24 -8.19 5.77 10.96
N TYR A 25 -7.95 4.61 11.58
CA TYR A 25 -6.64 3.93 11.58
C TYR A 25 -6.31 3.17 10.28
N LYS A 26 -7.30 2.94 9.40
CA LYS A 26 -7.15 2.10 8.21
C LYS A 26 -7.50 2.87 6.94
N ALA A 27 -6.57 2.91 5.99
CA ALA A 27 -6.79 3.52 4.68
C ALA A 27 -8.04 2.93 3.98
N GLU A 28 -8.32 1.66 4.24
CA GLU A 28 -9.48 0.93 3.73
C GLU A 28 -10.83 1.51 4.19
N TRP A 29 -10.87 2.07 5.40
CA TRP A 29 -12.09 2.62 5.97
C TRP A 29 -12.36 4.04 5.48
N LEU A 30 -11.30 4.72 4.99
CA LEU A 30 -11.38 6.08 4.48
C LEU A 30 -11.93 6.15 3.05
N LYS A 31 -11.86 5.06 2.25
CA LYS A 31 -12.34 5.02 0.85
C LYS A 31 -11.91 6.28 0.08
N GLU A 32 -12.85 7.08 -0.44
CA GLU A 32 -12.56 8.33 -1.15
C GLU A 32 -12.00 9.44 -0.25
N LYS A 33 -12.32 9.44 1.05
CA LYS A 33 -11.79 10.42 2.01
C LYS A 33 -10.28 10.28 2.22
N LEU A 34 -9.69 9.15 1.82
CA LEU A 34 -8.25 8.92 1.91
C LEU A 34 -7.46 10.05 1.24
N TYR A 35 -7.93 10.47 0.06
CA TYR A 35 -7.26 11.46 -0.78
C TYR A 35 -7.33 12.87 -0.19
N ASP A 36 -8.39 13.18 0.57
CA ASP A 36 -8.59 14.50 1.20
C ASP A 36 -7.59 14.80 2.31
N PHE A 37 -6.97 13.76 2.87
CA PHE A 37 -6.00 13.83 3.96
C PHE A 37 -4.58 13.48 3.52
N TYR A 38 -4.36 13.36 2.20
CA TYR A 38 -3.06 12.99 1.67
C TYR A 38 -2.06 14.14 1.84
N ALA A 39 -0.93 13.83 2.45
CA ALA A 39 0.28 14.63 2.37
C ALA A 39 1.32 13.81 1.60
N GLU A 40 1.98 14.44 0.64
CA GLU A 40 2.98 13.77 -0.19
C GLU A 40 4.27 13.54 0.62
N PRO A 41 4.75 12.29 0.77
CA PRO A 41 6.02 12.01 1.43
C PRO A 41 7.21 12.35 0.53
N ALA A 42 8.36 12.66 1.12
CA ALA A 42 9.56 13.10 0.39
C ALA A 42 10.05 12.10 -0.69
N TYR A 43 9.83 10.80 -0.47
CA TYR A 43 10.22 9.74 -1.42
C TYR A 43 9.21 9.51 -2.56
N PHE A 44 8.05 10.18 -2.56
CA PHE A 44 7.01 9.97 -3.56
C PHE A 44 7.49 10.15 -5.01
N PRO A 45 8.32 11.17 -5.35
CA PRO A 45 8.81 11.33 -6.72
C PRO A 45 9.55 10.10 -7.26
N GLU A 46 10.27 9.35 -6.42
CA GLU A 46 10.97 8.13 -6.84
C GLU A 46 9.99 7.04 -7.31
N LEU A 47 8.79 6.98 -6.72
CA LEU A 47 7.74 6.03 -7.10
C LEU A 47 7.07 6.37 -8.43
N THR A 48 7.11 7.63 -8.86
CA THR A 48 6.50 8.09 -10.14
C THR A 48 7.35 7.79 -11.38
N THR A 49 8.59 7.32 -11.19
CA THR A 49 9.49 6.97 -12.30
C THR A 49 9.00 5.72 -13.04
N SER A 50 9.46 5.45 -14.27
CA SER A 50 9.05 4.23 -15.01
C SER A 50 9.63 2.93 -14.43
N ARG A 51 10.64 3.00 -13.54
CA ARG A 51 11.34 1.82 -13.01
C ARG A 51 10.46 1.04 -12.01
N PRO A 52 10.57 -0.30 -11.95
CA PRO A 52 9.96 -1.04 -10.85
C PRO A 52 10.46 -0.54 -9.48
N CYS A 53 9.58 -0.56 -8.48
CA CYS A 53 9.91 -0.09 -7.13
C CYS A 53 9.43 -1.06 -6.07
N MET A 54 10.24 -1.24 -5.03
CA MET A 54 9.89 -1.99 -3.82
C MET A 54 9.83 -1.00 -2.66
N LEU A 55 8.60 -0.62 -2.29
CA LEU A 55 8.29 0.25 -1.17
C LEU A 55 8.19 -0.60 0.11
N VAL A 56 9.24 -0.54 0.92
CA VAL A 56 9.41 -1.35 2.11
C VAL A 56 9.11 -0.54 3.36
N GLY A 57 8.37 -1.12 4.30
CA GLY A 57 8.17 -0.52 5.63
C GLY A 57 7.26 -1.31 6.56
N GLY A 58 7.23 -0.94 7.84
CA GLY A 58 6.42 -1.56 8.88
C GLY A 58 4.89 -1.40 8.73
N ARG A 59 4.12 -1.90 9.70
CA ARG A 59 2.65 -1.66 9.73
C ARG A 59 2.39 -0.18 10.00
N GLY A 60 1.40 0.40 9.33
CA GLY A 60 1.01 1.80 9.55
C GLY A 60 1.92 2.85 8.93
N THR A 61 2.97 2.47 8.20
CA THR A 61 3.92 3.42 7.56
C THR A 61 3.38 4.13 6.32
N GLY A 62 2.11 3.91 5.95
CA GLY A 62 1.47 4.61 4.83
C GLY A 62 1.66 4.00 3.43
N LYS A 63 2.24 2.80 3.31
CA LYS A 63 2.41 2.09 2.01
C LYS A 63 1.13 2.06 1.17
N THR A 64 0.05 1.53 1.74
CA THR A 64 -1.27 1.47 1.09
C THR A 64 -1.76 2.85 0.66
N THR A 65 -1.62 3.86 1.53
CA THR A 65 -2.03 5.23 1.21
C THR A 65 -1.28 5.76 -0.01
N VAL A 66 0.04 5.58 -0.05
CA VAL A 66 0.89 6.05 -1.14
C VAL A 66 0.56 5.31 -2.45
N LEU A 67 0.42 3.99 -2.42
CA LEU A 67 0.02 3.21 -3.61
C LEU A 67 -1.38 3.61 -4.09
N ARG A 68 -2.33 3.84 -3.20
CA ARG A 68 -3.67 4.33 -3.56
C ARG A 68 -3.63 5.72 -4.19
N CYS A 69 -2.69 6.58 -3.80
CA CYS A 69 -2.51 7.90 -4.40
C CYS A 69 -1.80 7.85 -5.76
N LEU A 70 -0.95 6.84 -6.00
CA LEU A 70 -0.38 6.55 -7.31
C LEU A 70 -1.41 5.98 -8.30
N SER A 71 -2.53 5.44 -7.83
CA SER A 71 -3.55 4.86 -8.72
C SER A 71 -4.23 5.93 -9.58
N TYR A 72 -4.82 5.54 -10.69
CA TYR A 72 -5.56 6.46 -11.56
C TYR A 72 -6.72 7.14 -10.80
N GLU A 73 -7.38 6.42 -9.88
CA GLU A 73 -8.42 6.99 -9.00
C GLU A 73 -7.83 8.01 -8.03
N GLY A 74 -6.64 7.73 -7.49
CA GLY A 74 -5.93 8.63 -6.59
C GLY A 74 -5.50 9.92 -7.29
N GLN A 75 -4.85 9.80 -8.44
CA GLN A 75 -4.48 10.95 -9.27
C GLN A 75 -5.71 11.79 -9.66
N TYR A 76 -6.82 11.13 -10.03
CA TYR A 76 -8.07 11.83 -10.33
C TYR A 76 -8.58 12.61 -9.13
N ALA A 77 -8.66 11.98 -7.96
CA ALA A 77 -9.13 12.62 -6.74
C ALA A 77 -8.23 13.81 -6.32
N LEU A 78 -6.90 13.61 -6.34
CA LEU A 78 -5.92 14.64 -5.98
C LEU A 78 -5.92 15.83 -6.94
N SER A 79 -6.26 15.62 -8.21
CA SER A 79 -6.45 16.70 -9.20
C SER A 79 -7.80 17.42 -9.08
N GLY A 80 -8.56 17.20 -8.01
CA GLY A 80 -9.88 17.79 -7.79
C GLY A 80 -10.97 17.15 -8.65
N ARG A 81 -10.78 15.90 -9.10
CA ARG A 81 -11.67 15.17 -10.02
C ARG A 81 -11.90 15.95 -11.32
N ASN A 82 -10.85 16.52 -11.88
CA ASN A 82 -10.90 17.28 -13.14
C ASN A 82 -10.55 16.37 -14.33
N PRO A 83 -11.50 16.02 -15.23
CA PRO A 83 -11.20 15.20 -16.40
C PRO A 83 -10.14 15.80 -17.34
N ALA A 84 -9.96 17.12 -17.34
CA ALA A 84 -8.95 17.76 -18.18
C ALA A 84 -7.51 17.44 -17.73
N SER A 85 -7.28 17.05 -16.47
CA SER A 85 -5.94 16.72 -15.97
C SER A 85 -5.39 15.41 -16.53
N ILE A 86 -6.27 14.49 -16.94
CA ILE A 86 -5.94 13.11 -17.32
C ILE A 86 -5.01 13.05 -18.54
N SER A 87 -5.10 14.01 -19.47
CA SER A 87 -4.22 14.09 -20.63
C SER A 87 -2.78 14.42 -20.25
N GLU A 88 -2.57 15.09 -19.11
CA GLU A 88 -1.26 15.54 -18.64
C GLU A 88 -0.52 14.49 -17.83
N TRP A 89 -1.23 13.45 -17.36
CA TRP A 89 -0.61 12.40 -16.54
C TRP A 89 0.46 11.66 -17.33
N SER A 90 1.62 11.42 -16.74
CA SER A 90 2.69 10.64 -17.38
C SER A 90 2.47 9.13 -17.23
N TYR A 91 1.62 8.71 -16.29
CA TYR A 91 1.35 7.31 -16.01
C TYR A 91 -0.08 7.05 -15.52
N TYR A 92 -0.52 5.79 -15.65
CA TYR A 92 -1.76 5.28 -15.08
C TYR A 92 -1.45 4.14 -14.12
N GLY A 93 -1.86 4.27 -12.85
CA GLY A 93 -1.61 3.25 -11.83
C GLY A 93 -2.83 2.39 -11.55
N MET A 94 -2.71 1.08 -11.69
CA MET A 94 -3.75 0.11 -11.39
C MET A 94 -3.46 -0.57 -10.06
N TYR A 95 -4.31 -0.31 -9.06
CA TYR A 95 -4.13 -0.80 -7.71
C TYR A 95 -4.71 -2.20 -7.49
N TYR A 96 -3.90 -3.09 -6.95
CA TYR A 96 -4.30 -4.42 -6.54
C TYR A 96 -3.74 -4.76 -5.15
N ARG A 97 -4.63 -5.16 -4.24
CA ARG A 97 -4.24 -5.70 -2.94
C ARG A 97 -4.31 -7.22 -2.98
N VAL A 98 -3.22 -7.87 -2.59
CA VAL A 98 -3.17 -9.34 -2.54
C VAL A 98 -4.18 -9.87 -1.51
N ASN A 99 -5.15 -10.64 -2.00
CA ASN A 99 -6.14 -11.30 -1.16
C ASN A 99 -5.63 -12.67 -0.71
N THR A 100 -5.27 -12.78 0.57
CA THR A 100 -4.77 -14.02 1.19
C THR A 100 -5.68 -15.20 0.91
N ASN A 101 -7.00 -15.06 1.08
CA ASN A 101 -7.94 -16.17 0.90
C ASN A 101 -7.93 -16.75 -0.52
N ARG A 102 -7.67 -15.90 -1.54
CA ARG A 102 -7.58 -16.35 -2.92
C ARG A 102 -6.24 -17.01 -3.20
N VAL A 103 -5.15 -16.35 -2.83
CA VAL A 103 -3.81 -16.85 -3.17
C VAL A 103 -3.44 -18.12 -2.42
N THR A 104 -3.99 -18.35 -1.22
CA THR A 104 -3.82 -19.61 -0.48
C THR A 104 -4.61 -20.76 -1.06
N ALA A 105 -5.57 -20.54 -1.97
CA ALA A 105 -6.27 -21.63 -2.66
C ALA A 105 -5.38 -22.31 -3.73
N PHE A 106 -4.31 -21.65 -4.18
CA PHE A 106 -3.36 -22.18 -5.16
C PHE A 106 -2.27 -23.02 -4.47
N THR A 107 -2.67 -23.96 -3.63
CA THR A 107 -1.74 -24.89 -2.98
C THR A 107 -2.52 -26.11 -2.53
N GLY A 108 -1.83 -27.25 -2.48
CA GLY A 108 -2.40 -28.48 -1.97
C GLY A 108 -1.67 -29.70 -2.52
N PRO A 109 -1.85 -30.87 -1.89
CA PRO A 109 -1.20 -32.12 -2.28
C PRO A 109 -1.67 -32.68 -3.63
N GLU A 110 -2.77 -32.14 -4.19
CA GLU A 110 -3.41 -32.62 -5.41
C GLU A 110 -2.55 -32.39 -6.66
N LEU A 111 -1.70 -31.36 -6.65
CA LEU A 111 -0.81 -31.00 -7.75
C LEU A 111 0.60 -30.70 -7.27
N GLY A 112 1.58 -30.93 -8.16
CA GLY A 112 2.97 -30.52 -7.93
C GLY A 112 3.17 -29.00 -8.09
N GLU A 113 4.26 -28.49 -7.53
CA GLU A 113 4.59 -27.06 -7.58
C GLU A 113 4.63 -26.50 -9.01
N THR A 114 5.16 -27.26 -9.97
CA THR A 114 5.21 -26.85 -11.39
C THR A 114 3.82 -26.59 -11.97
N ASP A 115 2.82 -27.40 -11.59
CA ASP A 115 1.44 -27.19 -12.05
C ASP A 115 0.80 -26.00 -11.33
N TRP A 116 1.03 -25.84 -10.03
CA TRP A 116 0.58 -24.66 -9.28
C TRP A 116 1.18 -23.36 -9.83
N ILE A 117 2.46 -23.36 -10.22
CA ILE A 117 3.11 -22.23 -10.90
C ILE A 117 2.36 -21.87 -12.18
N ARG A 118 2.03 -22.85 -13.03
CA ARG A 118 1.31 -22.61 -14.30
C ARG A 118 -0.09 -22.07 -14.06
N LEU A 119 -0.82 -22.65 -13.11
CA LEU A 119 -2.18 -22.21 -12.75
C LEU A 119 -2.18 -20.79 -12.19
N PHE A 120 -1.27 -20.51 -11.25
CA PHE A 120 -1.16 -19.18 -10.65
C PHE A 120 -0.67 -18.14 -11.65
N ALA A 121 0.26 -18.48 -12.54
CA ALA A 121 0.72 -17.56 -13.60
C ALA A 121 -0.43 -17.17 -14.53
N HIS A 122 -1.29 -18.12 -14.92
CA HIS A 122 -2.48 -17.82 -15.71
C HIS A 122 -3.47 -16.92 -14.93
N TYR A 123 -3.75 -17.25 -13.68
CA TYR A 123 -4.61 -16.42 -12.82
C TYR A 123 -4.07 -14.99 -12.67
N PHE A 124 -2.76 -14.85 -12.50
CA PHE A 124 -2.13 -13.53 -12.39
C PHE A 124 -2.27 -12.74 -13.69
N ASN A 125 -2.13 -13.37 -14.86
CA ASN A 125 -2.43 -12.73 -16.15
C ASN A 125 -3.87 -12.21 -16.21
N LEU A 126 -4.85 -13.03 -15.80
CA LEU A 126 -6.27 -12.63 -15.77
C LEU A 126 -6.47 -11.41 -14.87
N LEU A 127 -5.88 -11.41 -13.67
CA LEU A 127 -5.97 -10.27 -12.74
C LEU A 127 -5.38 -8.99 -13.34
N MET A 128 -4.19 -9.06 -13.94
CA MET A 128 -3.56 -7.87 -14.51
C MET A 128 -4.33 -7.33 -15.72
N CYS A 129 -4.86 -8.22 -16.58
CA CYS A 129 -5.71 -7.81 -17.70
C CYS A 129 -7.03 -7.18 -17.23
N ASP A 130 -7.67 -7.76 -16.20
CA ASP A 130 -8.89 -7.21 -15.61
C ASP A 130 -8.66 -5.80 -15.04
N LEU A 131 -7.53 -5.58 -14.35
CA LEU A 131 -7.14 -4.25 -13.85
C LEU A 131 -6.98 -3.21 -14.97
N ILE A 132 -6.38 -3.60 -16.10
CA ILE A 132 -6.25 -2.73 -17.27
C ILE A 132 -7.64 -2.39 -17.83
N LEU A 133 -8.52 -3.38 -17.97
CA LEU A 133 -9.84 -3.18 -18.55
C LEU A 133 -10.73 -2.33 -17.64
N LEU A 134 -10.66 -2.52 -16.33
CA LEU A 134 -11.34 -1.67 -15.35
C LEU A 134 -10.90 -0.21 -15.49
N PHE A 135 -9.60 0.04 -15.67
CA PHE A 135 -9.09 1.38 -15.98
C PHE A 135 -9.68 1.93 -17.28
N LEU A 136 -9.73 1.14 -18.36
CA LEU A 136 -10.26 1.58 -19.66
C LEU A 136 -11.76 1.90 -19.60
N GLU A 137 -12.54 1.12 -18.85
CA GLU A 137 -13.95 1.40 -18.61
C GLU A 137 -14.12 2.70 -17.82
N TRP A 138 -13.36 2.88 -16.74
CA TRP A 138 -13.34 4.12 -15.97
C TRP A 138 -12.95 5.33 -16.84
N TYR A 139 -11.93 5.18 -17.67
CA TYR A 139 -11.44 6.25 -18.55
C TYR A 139 -12.54 6.73 -19.49
N GLN A 140 -13.28 5.81 -20.13
CA GLN A 140 -14.38 6.15 -21.03
C GLN A 140 -15.56 6.84 -20.34
N VAL A 141 -15.79 6.57 -19.05
CA VAL A 141 -16.82 7.25 -18.25
C VAL A 141 -16.40 8.70 -17.95
N VAL A 142 -15.13 8.92 -17.61
CA VAL A 142 -14.63 10.25 -17.18
C VAL A 142 -14.25 11.13 -18.37
N ARG A 143 -13.79 10.54 -19.46
CA ARG A 143 -13.45 11.19 -20.73
C ARG A 143 -14.37 10.64 -21.82
N PRO A 144 -15.54 11.28 -22.05
CA PRO A 144 -16.46 10.86 -23.10
C PRO A 144 -15.76 10.94 -24.46
N GLY A 145 -15.40 9.78 -24.97
CA GLY A 145 -14.61 9.56 -26.17
C GLY A 145 -14.52 8.06 -26.40
N THR A 146 -14.51 7.65 -27.66
CA THR A 146 -14.55 6.22 -27.97
C THR A 146 -13.13 5.68 -28.00
N VAL A 147 -12.72 5.03 -26.91
CA VAL A 147 -11.50 4.23 -26.87
C VAL A 147 -11.84 2.88 -27.47
N ASN A 148 -11.37 2.62 -28.70
CA ASN A 148 -11.59 1.35 -29.39
C ASN A 148 -10.25 0.75 -29.78
N LEU A 149 -10.11 -0.55 -29.50
CA LEU A 149 -9.07 -1.37 -30.10
C LEU A 149 -9.57 -1.86 -31.46
N ASP A 150 -8.67 -1.97 -32.43
CA ASP A 150 -8.97 -2.57 -33.72
C ASP A 150 -9.21 -4.09 -33.60
N ASP A 151 -9.88 -4.66 -34.61
CA ASP A 151 -10.28 -6.07 -34.60
C ASP A 151 -9.09 -7.04 -34.51
N ASP A 152 -7.94 -6.69 -35.10
CA ASP A 152 -6.74 -7.53 -35.07
C ASP A 152 -6.12 -7.52 -33.65
N SER A 153 -6.04 -6.36 -33.02
CA SER A 153 -5.64 -6.23 -31.61
C SER A 153 -6.56 -7.04 -30.69
N LEU A 154 -7.88 -6.90 -30.82
CA LEU A 154 -8.85 -7.67 -30.02
C LEU A 154 -8.70 -9.17 -30.22
N LEU A 155 -8.50 -9.62 -31.46
CA LEU A 155 -8.28 -11.03 -31.78
C LEU A 155 -7.00 -11.57 -31.13
N LYS A 156 -5.89 -10.84 -31.21
CA LYS A 156 -4.62 -11.22 -30.57
C LYS A 156 -4.76 -11.35 -29.06
N ILE A 157 -5.39 -10.37 -28.42
CA ILE A 157 -5.65 -10.38 -26.97
C ILE A 157 -6.52 -11.59 -26.61
N ALA A 158 -7.62 -11.81 -27.33
CA ALA A 158 -8.50 -12.95 -27.09
C ALA A 158 -7.75 -14.28 -27.21
N LYS A 159 -6.95 -14.47 -28.25
CA LYS A 159 -6.14 -15.69 -28.45
C LYS A 159 -5.11 -15.90 -27.36
N SER A 160 -4.46 -14.84 -26.87
CA SER A 160 -3.48 -14.93 -25.78
C SER A 160 -4.09 -15.47 -24.47
N LEU A 161 -5.41 -15.29 -24.28
CA LEU A 161 -6.17 -15.73 -23.12
C LEU A 161 -7.05 -16.96 -23.38
N ASN A 162 -6.95 -17.57 -24.56
CA ASN A 162 -7.82 -18.68 -24.99
C ASN A 162 -9.31 -18.32 -25.00
N LEU A 163 -9.64 -17.05 -25.24
CA LEU A 163 -11.02 -16.59 -25.36
C LEU A 163 -11.59 -16.83 -26.76
N SER A 164 -12.91 -16.87 -26.82
CA SER A 164 -13.67 -16.88 -28.07
C SER A 164 -13.61 -15.51 -28.77
N SER A 165 -14.40 -15.30 -29.84
CA SER A 165 -14.43 -14.01 -30.54
C SER A 165 -14.75 -12.86 -29.58
N VAL A 166 -13.96 -11.79 -29.66
CA VAL A 166 -14.14 -10.55 -28.89
C VAL A 166 -14.43 -9.42 -29.87
N SER A 167 -15.46 -8.63 -29.58
CA SER A 167 -15.95 -7.57 -30.49
C SER A 167 -15.78 -6.15 -29.96
N SER A 168 -15.37 -5.98 -28.70
CA SER A 168 -15.14 -4.67 -28.08
C SER A 168 -14.38 -4.82 -26.76
N ILE A 169 -13.84 -3.72 -26.24
CA ILE A 169 -13.22 -3.65 -24.91
C ILE A 169 -14.20 -4.10 -23.82
N ARG A 170 -15.46 -3.67 -23.89
CA ARG A 170 -16.50 -4.08 -22.93
C ARG A 170 -16.80 -5.57 -22.99
N ASN A 171 -16.87 -6.13 -24.21
CA ASN A 171 -17.06 -7.57 -24.38
C ASN A 171 -15.85 -8.36 -23.87
N LEU A 172 -14.62 -7.84 -24.08
CA LEU A 172 -13.39 -8.42 -23.52
C LEU A 172 -13.42 -8.42 -21.99
N ALA A 173 -13.77 -7.28 -21.36
CA ALA A 173 -13.86 -7.14 -19.91
C ALA A 173 -14.84 -8.16 -19.30
N ASN A 174 -16.04 -8.26 -19.87
CA ASN A 174 -17.04 -9.23 -19.44
C ASN A 174 -16.54 -10.68 -19.58
N GLN A 175 -15.86 -11.02 -20.70
CA GLN A 175 -15.35 -12.38 -20.90
C GLN A 175 -14.20 -12.72 -19.92
N ILE A 176 -13.30 -11.78 -19.63
CA ILE A 176 -12.23 -11.98 -18.66
C ILE A 176 -12.78 -12.12 -17.24
N ASP A 177 -13.77 -11.32 -16.84
CA ASP A 177 -14.39 -11.44 -15.51
C ASP A 177 -15.05 -12.81 -15.32
N MET A 178 -15.84 -13.26 -16.32
CA MET A 178 -16.44 -14.59 -16.30
C MET A 178 -15.37 -15.70 -16.26
N LEU A 179 -14.34 -15.61 -17.09
CA LEU A 179 -13.24 -16.58 -17.10
C LEU A 179 -12.52 -16.62 -15.74
N ARG A 180 -12.32 -15.47 -15.09
CA ARG A 180 -11.73 -15.41 -13.74
C ARG A 180 -12.61 -16.13 -12.72
N ILE A 181 -13.92 -15.89 -12.72
CA ILE A 181 -14.86 -16.53 -11.80
C ILE A 181 -14.86 -18.05 -12.00
N GLU A 182 -14.93 -18.51 -13.25
CA GLU A 182 -14.87 -19.93 -13.60
C GLU A 182 -13.53 -20.55 -13.19
N PHE A 183 -12.42 -19.84 -13.41
CA PHE A 183 -11.10 -20.30 -13.04
C PHE A 183 -10.92 -20.39 -11.52
N GLU A 184 -11.41 -19.41 -10.74
CA GLU A 184 -11.42 -19.47 -9.27
C GLU A 184 -12.24 -20.68 -8.76
N ALA A 185 -13.37 -20.99 -9.41
CA ALA A 185 -14.15 -22.19 -9.11
C ALA A 185 -13.39 -23.48 -9.45
N TYR A 186 -12.68 -23.52 -10.58
CA TYR A 186 -11.82 -24.64 -10.97
C TYR A 186 -10.72 -24.91 -9.93
N ILE A 187 -10.04 -23.87 -9.43
CA ILE A 187 -8.95 -24.02 -8.45
C ILE A 187 -9.43 -24.73 -7.18
N ASN A 188 -10.66 -24.46 -6.73
CA ASN A 188 -11.24 -25.16 -5.59
C ASN A 188 -11.65 -26.62 -5.87
N ASN A 189 -11.73 -27.02 -7.14
CA ASN A 189 -12.17 -28.35 -7.58
C ASN A 189 -11.13 -29.00 -8.51
N VAL A 190 -9.85 -28.73 -8.27
CA VAL A 190 -8.75 -28.99 -9.22
C VAL A 190 -8.57 -30.46 -9.62
N VAL A 191 -9.05 -31.39 -8.79
CA VAL A 191 -8.99 -32.85 -9.03
C VAL A 191 -10.12 -33.33 -9.94
N ASP A 192 -11.34 -32.86 -9.68
CA ASP A 192 -12.55 -33.40 -10.31
C ASP A 192 -12.95 -32.66 -11.59
N ALA A 193 -12.48 -31.42 -11.75
CA ALA A 193 -12.83 -30.57 -12.87
C ALA A 193 -11.86 -30.72 -14.06
N ASN A 194 -12.37 -30.50 -15.27
CA ASN A 194 -11.54 -30.45 -16.48
C ASN A 194 -10.55 -29.29 -16.41
N ARG A 195 -9.27 -29.58 -16.68
CA ARG A 195 -8.21 -28.58 -16.66
C ARG A 195 -8.44 -27.51 -17.74
N PRO A 196 -8.50 -26.21 -17.39
CA PRO A 196 -8.67 -25.15 -18.36
C PRO A 196 -7.40 -24.94 -19.20
N LEU A 197 -7.57 -24.31 -20.36
CA LEU A 197 -6.44 -23.84 -21.17
C LEU A 197 -5.77 -22.67 -20.48
N LEU A 198 -4.44 -22.75 -20.34
CA LEU A 198 -3.66 -21.76 -19.62
C LEU A 198 -2.95 -20.83 -20.62
N SER A 199 -2.85 -19.55 -20.24
CA SER A 199 -2.06 -18.57 -20.98
C SER A 199 -0.59 -18.63 -20.55
N VAL A 200 0.29 -18.20 -21.45
CA VAL A 200 1.71 -18.04 -21.15
C VAL A 200 1.89 -16.84 -20.21
N GLN A 201 2.75 -16.98 -19.20
CA GLN A 201 3.01 -15.91 -18.23
C GLN A 201 3.44 -14.61 -18.94
N GLY A 202 2.82 -13.48 -18.58
CA GLY A 202 3.15 -12.15 -19.11
C GLY A 202 2.53 -11.86 -20.47
N ALA A 203 2.49 -12.83 -21.38
CA ALA A 203 2.11 -12.60 -22.78
C ALA A 203 0.75 -11.88 -22.99
N PRO A 204 -0.34 -12.21 -22.27
CA PRO A 204 -1.58 -11.44 -22.38
C PRO A 204 -1.48 -9.98 -21.92
N ILE A 205 -0.68 -9.75 -20.87
CA ILE A 205 -0.45 -8.41 -20.31
C ILE A 205 0.31 -7.57 -21.35
N ASP A 206 1.38 -8.13 -21.92
CA ASP A 206 2.17 -7.51 -22.97
C ASP A 206 1.29 -7.18 -24.18
N THR A 207 0.54 -8.17 -24.68
CA THR A 207 -0.34 -8.02 -25.85
C THR A 207 -1.37 -6.91 -25.64
N LEU A 208 -1.99 -6.85 -24.46
CA LEU A 208 -3.00 -5.86 -24.13
C LEU A 208 -2.39 -4.46 -23.98
N ILE A 209 -1.29 -4.32 -23.24
CA ILE A 209 -0.62 -3.03 -23.05
C ILE A 209 -0.05 -2.51 -24.37
N GLU A 210 0.53 -3.36 -25.21
CA GLU A 210 1.02 -2.98 -26.53
C GLU A 210 -0.10 -2.42 -27.40
N ALA A 211 -1.26 -3.10 -27.46
CA ALA A 211 -2.42 -2.64 -28.22
C ALA A 211 -2.95 -1.29 -27.71
N ILE A 212 -3.07 -1.13 -26.38
CA ILE A 212 -3.53 0.12 -25.76
C ILE A 212 -2.53 1.26 -26.00
N SER A 213 -1.23 0.97 -25.97
CA SER A 213 -0.17 1.97 -26.16
C SER A 213 -0.13 2.55 -27.58
N GLN A 214 -0.76 1.88 -28.56
CA GLN A 214 -0.94 2.42 -29.92
C GLN A 214 -2.06 3.46 -30.03
N LEU A 215 -2.96 3.51 -29.05
CA LEU A 215 -4.04 4.50 -29.03
C LEU A 215 -3.49 5.88 -28.72
N SER A 216 -4.05 6.89 -29.40
CA SER A 216 -3.58 8.28 -29.29
C SER A 216 -3.64 8.83 -27.86
N GLU A 217 -4.61 8.35 -27.10
CA GLU A 217 -4.93 8.71 -25.72
C GLU A 217 -3.87 8.22 -24.73
N PHE A 218 -3.21 7.11 -25.05
CA PHE A 218 -2.25 6.43 -24.16
C PHE A 218 -0.83 6.42 -24.73
N LYS A 219 -0.60 7.07 -25.87
CA LYS A 219 0.71 7.18 -26.48
C LYS A 219 1.70 7.87 -25.52
N ASN A 220 2.87 7.25 -25.34
CA ASN A 220 3.93 7.71 -24.43
C ASN A 220 3.51 7.78 -22.95
N LYS A 221 2.45 7.08 -22.55
CA LYS A 221 2.03 6.94 -21.15
C LYS A 221 2.56 5.62 -20.59
N HIS A 222 2.95 5.63 -19.32
CA HIS A 222 3.42 4.43 -18.64
C HIS A 222 2.32 3.81 -17.78
N PHE A 223 2.28 2.48 -17.68
CA PHE A 223 1.30 1.79 -16.83
C PHE A 223 1.97 1.22 -15.57
N PHE A 224 1.42 1.49 -14.40
CA PHE A 224 1.93 0.93 -13.15
C PHE A 224 0.98 -0.12 -12.60
N PHE A 225 1.47 -1.33 -12.37
CA PHE A 225 0.79 -2.29 -11.50
C PHE A 225 1.21 -2.04 -10.06
N LEU A 226 0.27 -1.55 -9.25
CA LEU A 226 0.50 -1.18 -7.86
C LEU A 226 0.07 -2.34 -6.97
N LEU A 227 1.01 -3.22 -6.62
CA LEU A 227 0.74 -4.42 -5.82
C LEU A 227 0.94 -4.12 -4.33
N ASP A 228 -0.11 -4.22 -3.55
CA ASP A 228 -0.10 -3.99 -2.11
C ASP A 228 -0.24 -5.29 -1.32
N GLU A 229 0.32 -5.32 -0.12
CA GLU A 229 0.45 -6.51 0.73
C GLU A 229 1.11 -7.71 0.04
N TYR A 230 2.20 -7.45 -0.68
CA TYR A 230 2.94 -8.48 -1.43
C TYR A 230 3.44 -9.63 -0.53
N GLU A 231 3.62 -9.39 0.77
CA GLU A 231 3.98 -10.42 1.74
C GLU A 231 2.99 -11.59 1.80
N ASN A 232 1.75 -11.40 1.35
CA ASN A 232 0.67 -12.40 1.36
C ASN A 232 0.83 -13.46 0.26
N PHE A 233 1.60 -13.20 -0.80
CA PHE A 233 1.90 -14.24 -1.79
C PHE A 233 2.69 -15.38 -1.16
N LEU A 234 2.43 -16.62 -1.58
CA LEU A 234 3.28 -17.77 -1.27
C LEU A 234 4.65 -17.63 -1.95
N ASP A 235 5.65 -18.40 -1.50
CA ASP A 235 7.02 -18.26 -1.98
C ASP A 235 7.15 -18.49 -3.49
N TYR A 236 6.55 -19.55 -4.02
CA TYR A 236 6.56 -19.78 -5.47
C TYR A 236 5.80 -18.68 -6.23
N GLN A 237 4.77 -18.09 -5.64
CA GLN A 237 3.99 -16.99 -6.23
C GLN A 237 4.78 -15.69 -6.28
N GLN A 238 5.61 -15.42 -5.24
CA GLN A 238 6.58 -14.33 -5.29
C GLN A 238 7.57 -14.53 -6.45
N ARG A 239 8.04 -15.77 -6.73
CA ARG A 239 8.90 -16.04 -7.90
C ARG A 239 8.18 -15.80 -9.23
N VAL A 240 6.89 -16.16 -9.33
CA VAL A 240 6.04 -15.84 -10.49
C VAL A 240 6.00 -14.33 -10.71
N ALA A 241 5.65 -13.54 -9.69
CA ALA A 241 5.61 -12.09 -9.80
C ALA A 241 7.00 -11.46 -10.05
N ASN A 242 8.06 -11.96 -9.40
CA ASN A 242 9.44 -11.53 -9.64
C ASN A 242 9.88 -11.71 -11.10
N THR A 243 9.43 -12.79 -11.75
CA THR A 243 9.69 -13.03 -13.17
C THR A 243 9.09 -11.92 -14.03
N LEU A 244 7.85 -11.52 -13.74
CA LEU A 244 7.18 -10.42 -14.45
C LEU A 244 7.85 -9.07 -14.18
N ILE A 245 8.33 -8.84 -12.96
CA ILE A 245 9.04 -7.61 -12.61
C ILE A 245 10.34 -7.51 -13.42
N LYS A 246 11.13 -8.59 -13.42
CA LYS A 246 12.41 -8.69 -14.12
C LYS A 246 12.29 -8.48 -15.62
N HIS A 247 11.24 -9.04 -16.22
CA HIS A 247 11.01 -9.05 -17.67
C HIS A 247 9.90 -8.08 -18.09
N SER A 248 9.52 -7.12 -17.24
CA SER A 248 8.48 -6.15 -17.58
C SER A 248 8.86 -5.35 -18.82
N GLY A 249 7.90 -5.22 -19.75
CA GLY A 249 8.10 -4.49 -21.00
C GLY A 249 8.31 -2.98 -20.81
N GLN A 250 8.57 -2.27 -21.90
CA GLN A 250 8.88 -0.83 -21.85
C GLN A 250 7.71 0.05 -21.39
N ASN A 251 6.48 -0.43 -21.52
CA ASN A 251 5.26 0.36 -21.34
C ASN A 251 4.63 0.18 -19.95
N TYR A 252 5.10 -0.77 -19.13
CA TYR A 252 4.56 -0.96 -17.79
C TYR A 252 5.63 -1.36 -16.77
N SER A 253 5.34 -1.14 -15.50
CA SER A 253 6.22 -1.53 -14.39
C SER A 253 5.44 -1.83 -13.12
N PHE A 254 6.10 -2.39 -12.12
CA PHE A 254 5.48 -2.78 -10.86
C PHE A 254 5.93 -1.87 -9.71
N LYS A 255 4.97 -1.39 -8.92
CA LYS A 255 5.22 -0.67 -7.65
C LYS A 255 4.67 -1.51 -6.53
N ILE A 256 5.54 -1.98 -5.65
CA ILE A 256 5.21 -3.05 -4.72
C ILE A 256 5.32 -2.55 -3.29
N GLY A 257 4.21 -2.62 -2.56
CA GLY A 257 4.15 -2.37 -1.12
C GLY A 257 4.38 -3.67 -0.37
N ILE A 258 5.40 -3.69 0.48
CA ILE A 258 5.81 -4.89 1.21
C ILE A 258 6.35 -4.59 2.60
N ARG A 259 6.24 -5.56 3.50
CA ARG A 259 6.95 -5.54 4.79
C ARG A 259 8.40 -5.97 4.61
N GLU A 260 9.31 -5.45 5.43
CA GLU A 260 10.75 -5.79 5.36
C GLU A 260 11.00 -7.31 5.34
N LEU A 261 10.41 -8.05 6.30
CA LEU A 261 10.52 -9.51 6.39
C LEU A 261 9.50 -10.25 5.51
N GLY A 262 8.67 -9.52 4.77
CA GLY A 262 7.65 -10.08 3.88
C GLY A 262 8.20 -10.50 2.52
N TRP A 263 9.38 -9.99 2.14
CA TRP A 263 10.02 -10.33 0.88
C TRP A 263 10.90 -11.58 1.01
N ARG A 264 10.29 -12.75 0.87
CA ARG A 264 10.96 -14.03 1.16
C ARG A 264 11.74 -14.57 -0.03
N GLN A 265 11.28 -14.29 -1.25
CA GLN A 265 11.91 -14.77 -2.47
C GLN A 265 12.40 -13.62 -3.35
N ARG A 266 13.68 -13.63 -3.71
CA ARG A 266 14.31 -12.66 -4.62
C ARG A 266 14.56 -13.21 -6.03
N THR A 267 14.45 -14.52 -6.20
CA THR A 267 14.66 -15.22 -7.48
C THR A 267 13.43 -15.08 -8.39
N THR A 268 13.63 -15.22 -9.69
CA THR A 268 12.55 -15.45 -10.66
C THR A 268 12.21 -16.96 -10.67
N LEU A 269 11.36 -17.40 -11.60
CA LEU A 269 11.15 -18.83 -11.85
C LEU A 269 12.43 -19.52 -12.31
N ASN A 270 13.37 -18.79 -12.91
CA ASN A 270 14.73 -19.25 -13.11
C ASN A 270 15.56 -19.00 -11.84
N ILE A 271 15.95 -20.06 -11.14
CA ILE A 271 16.65 -19.95 -9.85
C ILE A 271 18.01 -19.24 -9.93
N THR A 272 18.64 -19.23 -11.12
CA THR A 272 19.92 -18.54 -11.34
C THR A 272 19.74 -17.03 -11.58
N GLU A 273 18.50 -16.57 -11.75
CA GLU A 273 18.16 -15.18 -11.99
C GLU A 273 17.48 -14.59 -10.75
N GLN A 274 17.95 -13.43 -10.32
CA GLN A 274 17.42 -12.70 -9.16
C GLN A 274 17.13 -11.26 -9.53
N LEU A 275 16.18 -10.65 -8.81
CA LEU A 275 15.97 -9.22 -8.83
C LEU A 275 17.08 -8.52 -8.04
N ILE A 276 17.75 -7.56 -8.69
CA ILE A 276 18.87 -6.81 -8.14
C ILE A 276 18.52 -5.32 -8.11
N SER A 277 18.60 -4.70 -6.93
CA SER A 277 18.52 -3.23 -6.82
C SER A 277 19.91 -2.61 -7.01
N PRO A 278 20.08 -1.50 -7.77
CA PRO A 278 19.04 -0.72 -8.44
C PRO A 278 18.76 -1.12 -9.91
N ALA A 279 19.37 -2.20 -10.40
CA ALA A 279 19.36 -2.55 -11.83
C ALA A 279 17.97 -2.95 -12.35
N ASP A 280 17.26 -3.79 -11.59
CA ASP A 280 15.94 -4.31 -11.96
C ASP A 280 14.79 -3.57 -11.25
N TYR A 281 15.05 -3.03 -10.06
CA TYR A 281 14.08 -2.29 -9.27
C TYR A 281 14.77 -1.30 -8.33
N VAL A 282 14.06 -0.27 -7.88
CA VAL A 282 14.52 0.66 -6.85
C VAL A 282 13.94 0.24 -5.50
N ARG A 283 14.80 -0.03 -4.51
CA ARG A 283 14.38 -0.23 -3.11
C ARG A 283 14.17 1.13 -2.43
N ILE A 284 12.96 1.34 -1.93
CA ILE A 284 12.58 2.54 -1.15
C ILE A 284 12.15 2.05 0.23
N ASN A 285 13.05 2.12 1.21
CA ASN A 285 12.70 1.84 2.60
C ASN A 285 12.19 3.14 3.25
N ILE A 286 10.94 3.13 3.70
CA ILE A 286 10.29 4.30 4.31
C ILE A 286 11.05 4.76 5.55
N ASP A 287 11.53 3.82 6.36
CA ASP A 287 12.23 4.13 7.62
C ASP A 287 13.61 4.75 7.35
N GLU A 288 14.25 4.40 6.23
CA GLU A 288 15.53 5.00 5.80
C GLU A 288 15.33 6.36 5.11
N LYS A 289 14.19 6.56 4.43
CA LYS A 289 13.89 7.73 3.59
C LYS A 289 13.20 8.87 4.34
N LEU A 290 12.66 8.61 5.51
CA LEU A 290 12.10 9.62 6.39
C LEU A 290 13.06 9.81 7.57
N SER A 291 14.08 10.66 7.39
CA SER A 291 14.91 11.11 8.51
C SER A 291 14.05 11.77 9.61
N ASP A 292 14.55 11.89 10.83
CA ASP A 292 13.78 12.48 11.95
C ASP A 292 13.17 13.85 11.61
N GLU A 293 13.92 14.70 10.91
CA GLU A 293 13.46 16.03 10.47
C GLU A 293 12.42 15.95 9.33
N GLU A 294 12.61 15.07 8.36
CA GLU A 294 11.64 14.88 7.27
C GLU A 294 10.35 14.25 7.78
N PHE A 295 10.46 13.26 8.68
CA PHE A 295 9.33 12.65 9.36
C PHE A 295 8.56 13.70 10.17
N LYS A 296 9.24 14.54 10.93
CA LYS A 296 8.61 15.62 11.69
C LYS A 296 7.85 16.59 10.79
N LYS A 297 8.45 17.03 9.68
CA LYS A 297 7.78 17.88 8.68
C LYS A 297 6.57 17.19 8.06
N PHE A 298 6.72 15.93 7.68
CA PHE A 298 5.65 15.12 7.10
C PHE A 298 4.49 14.92 8.08
N ALA A 299 4.78 14.49 9.32
CA ALA A 299 3.78 14.30 10.37
C ALA A 299 3.04 15.61 10.69
N LEU A 300 3.77 16.73 10.76
CA LEU A 300 3.17 18.04 10.95
C LEU A 300 2.21 18.40 9.80
N ALA A 301 2.62 18.15 8.55
CA ALA A 301 1.76 18.38 7.39
C ALA A 301 0.50 17.52 7.41
N VAL A 302 0.61 16.22 7.75
CA VAL A 302 -0.54 15.31 7.90
C VAL A 302 -1.49 15.81 8.98
N CYS A 303 -0.98 16.12 10.17
CA CYS A 303 -1.78 16.60 11.29
C CYS A 303 -2.48 17.93 10.98
N ASN A 304 -1.77 18.88 10.40
CA ASN A 304 -2.33 20.18 10.03
C ASN A 304 -3.38 20.05 8.92
N THR A 305 -3.17 19.16 7.95
CA THR A 305 -4.16 18.85 6.91
C THR A 305 -5.44 18.31 7.54
N ARG A 306 -5.34 17.35 8.47
CA ARG A 306 -6.50 16.80 9.18
C ARG A 306 -7.23 17.84 10.02
N ILE A 307 -6.51 18.63 10.81
CA ILE A 307 -7.12 19.66 11.65
C ILE A 307 -7.80 20.75 10.80
N SER A 308 -7.24 21.10 9.63
CA SER A 308 -7.85 22.08 8.74
C SER A 308 -9.26 21.69 8.27
N LYS A 309 -9.63 20.40 8.38
CA LYS A 309 -10.93 19.86 8.01
C LYS A 309 -11.93 19.86 9.16
N VAL A 310 -11.51 20.15 10.39
CA VAL A 310 -12.41 20.33 11.54
C VAL A 310 -13.29 21.55 11.29
N GLN A 311 -14.59 21.43 11.53
CA GLN A 311 -15.55 22.52 11.36
C GLN A 311 -16.29 22.76 12.67
N ILE A 312 -15.96 23.86 13.36
CA ILE A 312 -16.62 24.27 14.59
C ILE A 312 -17.45 25.51 14.29
N LYS A 313 -18.77 25.47 14.56
CA LYS A 313 -19.63 26.65 14.44
C LYS A 313 -19.06 27.79 15.29
N ASP A 314 -18.93 28.96 14.67
CA ASP A 314 -18.59 30.23 15.33
C ASP A 314 -17.24 30.27 16.08
N LYS A 315 -16.31 29.35 15.78
CA LYS A 315 -14.96 29.33 16.38
C LYS A 315 -13.86 29.16 15.34
N LYS A 316 -12.76 29.88 15.54
CA LYS A 316 -11.54 29.67 14.75
C LYS A 316 -10.86 28.38 15.19
N VAL A 317 -10.68 27.48 14.23
CA VAL A 317 -9.91 26.24 14.42
C VAL A 317 -8.42 26.55 14.37
N ILE A 318 -7.65 25.95 15.27
CA ILE A 318 -6.19 26.01 15.27
C ILE A 318 -5.70 25.39 13.96
N LYS A 319 -4.90 26.07 13.14
CA LYS A 319 -4.42 25.50 11.86
C LYS A 319 -3.07 24.78 11.97
N ASP A 320 -2.43 24.93 13.12
CA ASP A 320 -1.08 24.43 13.38
C ASP A 320 -1.09 23.68 14.71
N ILE A 321 -1.04 22.35 14.64
CA ILE A 321 -1.11 21.46 15.80
C ILE A 321 0.04 21.70 16.78
N SER A 322 1.18 22.20 16.31
CA SER A 322 2.33 22.48 17.18
C SER A 322 1.99 23.54 18.24
N LYS A 323 1.04 24.44 17.96
CA LYS A 323 0.57 25.45 18.90
C LYS A 323 -0.35 24.90 19.98
N SER A 324 -0.93 23.71 19.76
CA SER A 324 -1.76 23.02 20.75
C SER A 324 -0.98 22.02 21.60
N LEU A 325 0.15 21.51 21.10
CA LEU A 325 0.99 20.58 21.83
C LEU A 325 1.92 21.37 22.76
N LEU A 326 1.92 21.03 24.04
CA LEU A 326 2.90 21.57 24.97
C LEU A 326 4.28 21.01 24.59
N HIS A 327 5.27 21.88 24.44
CA HIS A 327 6.66 21.44 24.39
C HIS A 327 7.08 21.03 25.81
N LEU A 328 7.00 19.74 26.10
CA LEU A 328 7.54 19.13 27.30
C LEU A 328 8.82 18.37 26.92
N SER A 329 9.88 18.53 27.71
CA SER A 329 10.97 17.57 27.68
C SER A 329 10.50 16.22 28.25
N GLU A 330 11.20 15.13 27.93
CA GLU A 330 10.88 13.80 28.47
C GLU A 330 10.82 13.81 30.01
N ASN A 331 11.70 14.56 30.67
CA ASN A 331 11.68 14.74 32.12
C ASN A 331 10.44 15.49 32.62
N GLN A 332 10.03 16.57 31.94
CA GLN A 332 8.82 17.32 32.31
C GLN A 332 7.55 16.49 32.07
N GLU A 333 7.53 15.68 31.02
CA GLU A 333 6.45 14.74 30.74
C GLU A 333 6.38 13.66 31.81
N ALA A 334 7.51 13.04 32.16
CA ALA A 334 7.60 12.02 33.21
C ALA A 334 7.11 12.54 34.56
N GLU A 335 7.50 13.76 34.95
CA GLU A 335 7.01 14.42 36.16
C GLU A 335 5.50 14.59 36.16
N LYS A 336 4.91 15.07 35.04
CA LYS A 336 3.46 15.20 34.91
C LYS A 336 2.71 13.87 34.94
N LEU A 337 3.35 12.80 34.46
CA LEU A 337 2.81 11.43 34.51
C LEU A 337 2.96 10.78 35.91
N GLY A 338 3.55 11.47 36.88
CA GLY A 338 3.64 11.01 38.27
C GLY A 338 4.82 10.11 38.56
N VAL A 339 5.92 10.20 37.78
CA VAL A 339 7.13 9.37 37.98
C VAL A 339 7.72 9.50 39.40
N GLN A 340 7.49 10.63 40.07
CA GLN A 340 7.98 10.92 41.42
C GLN A 340 7.55 9.86 42.45
N GLU A 341 6.28 9.45 42.43
CA GLU A 341 5.76 8.44 43.35
C GLU A 341 6.42 7.07 43.12
N HIS A 342 6.70 6.74 41.85
CA HIS A 342 7.38 5.50 41.52
C HIS A 342 8.85 5.50 41.93
N VAL A 343 9.55 6.63 41.78
CA VAL A 343 10.95 6.78 42.22
C VAL A 343 11.05 6.76 43.73
N LYS A 344 10.11 7.39 44.44
CA LYS A 344 10.06 7.35 45.91
C LYS A 344 9.87 5.92 46.43
N SER A 345 8.90 5.19 45.87
CA SER A 345 8.70 3.77 46.17
C SER A 345 9.95 2.93 45.88
N LEU A 346 10.63 3.18 44.74
CA LEU A 346 11.87 2.48 44.42
C LEU A 346 12.99 2.78 45.42
N ARG A 347 13.10 4.05 45.85
CA ARG A 347 14.08 4.47 46.85
C ARG A 347 13.89 3.73 48.18
N GLU A 348 12.66 3.65 48.67
CA GLU A 348 12.30 2.93 49.90
C GLU A 348 12.62 1.43 49.77
N GLU A 349 12.36 0.82 48.60
CA GLU A 349 12.71 -0.58 48.32
C GLU A 349 14.23 -0.84 48.28
N LEU A 350 15.01 0.13 47.79
CA LEU A 350 16.47 0.01 47.66
C LEU A 350 17.20 0.32 48.97
N GLU A 351 16.63 1.13 49.85
CA GLU A 351 17.24 1.59 51.11
C GLU A 351 17.95 0.49 51.93
N PRO A 352 17.40 -0.73 52.08
CA PRO A 352 18.04 -1.81 52.84
C PRO A 352 19.28 -2.43 52.14
N PHE A 353 19.46 -2.18 50.85
CA PHE A 353 20.42 -2.90 50.00
C PHE A 353 21.58 -2.03 49.50
N ILE A 354 21.51 -0.72 49.70
CA ILE A 354 22.50 0.23 49.16
C ILE A 354 23.11 1.09 50.27
N SER A 355 24.39 1.45 50.14
CA SER A 355 25.10 2.28 51.10
C SER A 355 24.62 3.74 51.09
N SER A 356 24.91 4.50 52.15
CA SER A 356 24.58 5.92 52.24
C SER A 356 25.16 6.75 51.08
N GLU A 357 26.34 6.37 50.59
CA GLU A 357 26.96 6.98 49.41
C GLU A 357 26.16 6.70 48.14
N GLN A 358 25.70 5.45 47.95
CA GLN A 358 24.87 5.06 46.82
C GLN A 358 23.48 5.70 46.85
N GLN A 359 22.89 5.89 48.03
CA GLN A 359 21.66 6.65 48.20
C GLN A 359 21.84 8.10 47.75
N SER A 360 22.93 8.75 48.17
CA SER A 360 23.21 10.13 47.74
C SER A 360 23.45 10.25 46.23
N ILE A 361 23.99 9.20 45.60
CA ILE A 361 24.13 9.15 44.14
C ILE A 361 22.76 9.02 43.48
N PHE A 362 21.92 8.10 43.94
CA PHE A 362 20.57 7.87 43.41
C PHE A 362 19.71 9.13 43.42
N ASP A 363 19.80 9.94 44.48
CA ASP A 363 19.04 11.17 44.65
C ASP A 363 19.39 12.29 43.68
N LYS A 364 20.59 12.21 43.08
CA LYS A 364 21.07 13.18 42.10
C LYS A 364 20.70 12.77 40.67
N ILE A 365 20.19 11.56 40.48
CA ILE A 365 19.74 11.07 39.18
C ILE A 365 18.40 11.74 38.86
N PRO A 366 18.19 12.26 37.63
CA PRO A 366 16.90 12.79 37.27
C PRO A 366 15.82 11.70 37.31
N LEU A 367 14.58 12.12 37.56
CA LEU A 367 13.52 11.21 38.00
C LEU A 367 13.18 10.14 36.95
N LEU A 368 13.27 10.46 35.66
CA LEU A 368 13.00 9.51 34.58
C LEU A 368 14.05 8.39 34.55
N GLU A 369 15.32 8.74 34.68
CA GLU A 369 16.43 7.80 34.68
C GLU A 369 16.42 6.95 35.96
N ALA A 370 16.09 7.56 37.10
CA ALA A 370 15.89 6.84 38.36
C ALA A 370 14.76 5.79 38.24
N TYR A 371 13.69 6.11 37.52
CA TYR A 371 12.59 5.18 37.26
C TYR A 371 13.02 3.97 36.41
N PHE A 372 13.95 4.11 35.46
CA PHE A 372 14.44 2.99 34.66
C PHE A 372 15.14 1.90 35.49
N PHE A 373 15.71 2.23 36.65
CA PHE A 373 16.25 1.22 37.57
C PHE A 373 15.17 0.25 38.06
N LYS A 374 13.91 0.68 38.20
CA LYS A 374 12.79 -0.20 38.53
C LYS A 374 12.61 -1.28 37.45
N ILE A 375 12.61 -0.88 36.18
CA ILE A 375 12.40 -1.79 35.04
C ILE A 375 13.55 -2.80 34.93
N LEU A 376 14.79 -2.35 35.14
CA LEU A 376 15.98 -3.20 35.10
C LEU A 376 16.05 -4.15 36.31
N GLY A 377 15.63 -3.70 37.50
CA GLY A 377 15.58 -4.52 38.71
C GLY A 377 14.56 -5.67 38.65
N PHE A 378 13.39 -5.44 38.03
CA PHE A 378 12.34 -6.46 37.89
C PHE A 378 12.74 -7.65 36.98
N ARG A 379 13.65 -7.44 36.02
CA ARG A 379 14.16 -8.55 35.17
C ARG A 379 15.03 -9.55 35.93
N LYS A 380 15.62 -9.17 37.07
CA LYS A 380 16.44 -10.10 37.87
C LYS A 380 15.61 -11.03 38.76
N LYS A 381 14.36 -10.66 39.10
CA LYS A 381 13.44 -11.51 39.88
C LYS A 381 12.66 -12.54 39.05
N SER A 382 12.72 -12.47 37.72
CA SER A 382 11.95 -13.31 36.79
C SER A 382 12.81 -14.31 35.99
N ILE A 383 14.11 -14.43 36.31
CA ILE A 383 15.05 -15.38 35.68
C ILE A 383 15.57 -16.44 36.69
N ASN A 384 14.99 -16.50 37.89
CA ASN A 384 15.23 -17.60 38.84
C ASN A 384 14.03 -18.52 38.93
#